data_AF-A0A6L7JUU5-F1
#
_entry.id   AF-A0A6L7JUU5-F1
#
_cell.length_a   1.000
_cell.length_b   1.000
_cell.length_c   1.000
_cell.angle_alpha   90.00
_cell.angle_beta   90.00
_cell.angle_gamma   90.00
#
_symmetry.space_group_name_H-M   'P 1'
#
loop_
_entity.id
_entity.type
_entity.pdbx_description
1 polymer ?
#
loop_
_entity_poly.entity_id
_entity_poly.type
_entity_poly.pdbx_seq_one_letter_code
_entity_poly.pdbx_strand_id
1 'polypeptide(L)'
;MLEYSIPPMMGMVECVDAMADSVEYARKANSVSSLMPLVNMMPCRGVEDSLDEFEGKQQMLRTGMSVVAGELVNSVEEAVDAASRLGYPVVAKMSSRGTIHKSDVDGVI
;
A
#
# COMPACT_ATOMS: atom_id res chain seq x y z
N MET A 1 22.80 3.32 -8.92
CA MET A 1 21.77 2.55 -9.67
C MET A 1 20.36 2.95 -9.24
N LEU A 2 19.98 2.83 -7.96
CA LEU A 2 18.68 3.32 -7.46
C LEU A 2 18.51 4.85 -7.57
N GLU A 3 19.61 5.60 -7.50
CA GLU A 3 19.62 7.07 -7.57
C GLU A 3 19.20 7.65 -8.93
N TYR A 4 19.17 6.84 -9.99
CA TYR A 4 18.77 7.26 -11.34
C TYR A 4 17.39 6.72 -11.75
N SER A 5 16.63 6.13 -10.82
CA SER A 5 15.38 5.39 -11.14
C SER A 5 15.56 4.33 -12.22
N ILE A 6 16.78 3.81 -12.38
CA ILE A 6 17.07 2.70 -13.29
C ILE A 6 16.93 1.43 -12.47
N PRO A 7 15.92 0.58 -12.74
CA PRO A 7 15.77 -0.68 -12.02
C PRO A 7 17.06 -1.51 -12.22
N PRO A 8 17.62 -2.10 -11.15
CA PRO A 8 18.79 -2.96 -11.29
C PRO A 8 18.38 -4.20 -12.08
N MET A 9 18.77 -4.27 -13.35
CA MET A 9 18.51 -5.41 -14.22
C MET A 9 19.59 -6.47 -13.98
N MET A 10 19.31 -7.44 -13.12
CA MET A 10 20.13 -8.64 -12.99
C MET A 10 19.82 -9.57 -14.15
N GLY A 11 20.70 -9.59 -15.16
CA GLY A 11 20.59 -10.51 -16.30
C GLY A 11 19.95 -9.91 -17.56
N MET A 12 20.24 -10.55 -18.71
CA MET A 12 19.79 -10.07 -20.02
C MET A 12 18.31 -10.37 -20.30
N VAL A 13 17.75 -11.45 -19.74
CA VAL A 13 16.36 -11.85 -19.99
C VAL A 13 15.41 -10.93 -19.22
N GLU A 14 15.73 -10.69 -17.96
CA GLU A 14 15.05 -9.79 -17.03
C GLU A 14 15.04 -8.35 -17.55
N CYS A 15 16.11 -7.95 -18.26
CA CYS A 15 16.21 -6.68 -18.94
C CYS A 15 15.17 -6.56 -20.08
N VAL A 16 15.05 -7.61 -20.90
CA VAL A 16 14.07 -7.65 -21.99
C VAL A 16 12.64 -7.68 -21.45
N ASP A 17 12.38 -8.44 -20.39
CA ASP A 17 11.07 -8.50 -19.74
C ASP A 17 10.69 -7.14 -19.14
N ALA A 18 11.61 -6.48 -18.41
CA ALA A 18 11.38 -5.15 -17.86
C ALA A 18 11.13 -4.08 -18.94
N MET A 19 11.81 -4.17 -20.09
CA MET A 19 11.53 -3.32 -21.25
C MET A 19 10.14 -3.59 -21.84
N ALA A 20 9.72 -4.85 -21.94
CA ALA A 20 8.39 -5.22 -22.42
C ALA A 20 7.29 -4.68 -21.49
N ASP A 21 7.47 -4.85 -20.17
CA ASP A 21 6.56 -4.32 -19.14
C ASP A 21 6.47 -2.80 -19.19
N SER A 22 7.59 -2.10 -19.41
CA SER A 22 7.63 -0.64 -19.54
C SER A 22 6.83 -0.16 -20.76
N VAL A 23 6.91 -0.88 -21.89
CA VAL A 23 6.14 -0.56 -23.10
C VAL A 23 4.64 -0.82 -22.87
N GLU A 24 4.29 -1.91 -22.20
CA GLU A 24 2.90 -2.22 -21.88
C GLU A 24 2.30 -1.20 -20.91
N TYR A 25 3.06 -0.82 -19.87
CA TYR A 25 2.70 0.23 -18.94
C TYR A 25 2.44 1.55 -19.67
N ALA A 26 3.34 1.98 -20.56
CA ALA A 26 3.19 3.22 -21.32
C ALA A 26 1.93 3.20 -22.21
N ARG A 27 1.61 2.06 -22.84
CA ARG A 27 0.37 1.91 -23.64
C ARG A 27 -0.88 2.05 -22.77
N LYS A 28 -0.90 1.38 -21.61
CA LYS A 28 -2.00 1.49 -20.64
C LYS A 28 -2.13 2.92 -20.12
N ALA A 29 -1.03 3.54 -19.68
CA ALA A 29 -1.01 4.92 -19.21
C ALA A 29 -1.53 5.91 -20.28
N ASN A 30 -1.13 5.74 -21.54
CA ASN A 30 -1.65 6.54 -22.65
C ASN A 30 -3.14 6.30 -22.93
N SER A 31 -3.64 5.08 -22.73
CA SER A 31 -5.08 4.80 -22.84
C SER A 31 -5.91 5.45 -21.71
N VAL A 32 -5.27 5.75 -20.58
CA VAL A 32 -5.86 6.45 -19.43
C VAL A 32 -5.64 7.98 -19.53
N SER A 33 -4.88 8.46 -20.52
CA SER A 33 -4.58 9.90 -20.70
C SER A 33 -5.85 10.76 -20.87
N SER A 34 -6.93 10.22 -21.43
CA SER A 34 -8.23 10.91 -21.53
C SER A 34 -9.01 10.98 -20.20
N LEU A 35 -8.59 10.26 -19.16
CA LEU A 35 -9.16 10.34 -17.80
C LEU A 35 -8.43 11.36 -16.91
N MET A 36 -7.38 12.01 -17.44
CA MET A 36 -6.61 13.03 -16.73
C MET A 36 -7.12 14.48 -16.87
N PRO A 37 -8.43 14.75 -16.66
CA PRO A 37 -8.82 16.04 -16.08
C PRO A 37 -9.47 15.90 -14.68
N LEU A 38 -9.59 14.69 -14.11
CA LEU A 38 -10.32 14.49 -12.85
C LEU A 38 -9.49 14.57 -11.57
N VAL A 39 -8.21 14.92 -11.62
CA VAL A 39 -7.43 15.20 -10.40
C VAL A 39 -7.05 16.67 -10.35
N ASN A 40 -8.03 17.52 -10.04
CA ASN A 40 -7.72 18.76 -9.34
C ASN A 40 -7.23 18.36 -7.95
N MET A 41 -5.94 18.07 -7.80
CA MET A 41 -5.33 17.90 -6.48
C MET A 41 -5.49 19.23 -5.76
N MET A 42 -6.55 19.36 -4.96
CA MET A 42 -6.51 20.33 -3.87
C MET A 42 -5.26 20.00 -3.07
N PRO A 43 -4.40 20.98 -2.74
CA PRO A 43 -3.33 20.73 -1.80
C PRO A 43 -3.99 20.27 -0.51
N CYS A 44 -3.91 18.96 -0.25
CA CYS A 44 -4.23 18.42 1.05
C CYS A 44 -3.23 19.05 1.99
N ARG A 45 -3.65 20.02 2.81
CA ARG A 45 -2.90 20.41 4.00
C ARG A 45 -2.87 19.16 4.87
N GLY A 46 -1.85 18.33 4.68
CA GLY A 46 -1.54 17.24 5.59
C GLY A 46 -1.31 17.85 6.95
N VAL A 47 -2.03 17.36 7.96
CA VAL A 47 -1.51 17.40 9.32
C VAL A 47 -0.14 16.72 9.23
N GLU A 48 0.92 17.31 9.81
CA GLU A 48 2.29 16.77 9.73
C GLU A 48 2.46 15.36 10.35
N ASP A 49 1.39 14.80 10.91
CA ASP A 49 1.33 13.42 11.39
C ASP A 49 0.91 12.47 10.26
N SER A 50 1.83 11.60 9.85
CA SER A 50 1.51 10.45 9.01
C SER A 50 0.46 9.56 9.69
N LEU A 51 -0.66 9.29 9.00
CA LEU A 51 -1.66 8.34 9.48
C LEU A 51 -1.07 6.92 9.49
N ASP A 52 -1.41 6.15 10.52
CA ASP A 52 -1.18 4.71 10.47
C ASP A 52 -2.17 4.00 9.52
N GLU A 53 -1.95 2.71 9.28
CA GLU A 53 -2.79 1.93 8.35
C GLU A 53 -4.25 1.83 8.81
N PHE A 54 -4.49 1.76 10.12
CA PHE A 54 -5.83 1.66 10.67
C PHE A 54 -6.56 3.00 10.50
N GLU A 55 -5.92 4.10 10.90
CA GLU A 55 -6.42 5.46 10.72
C GLU A 55 -6.73 5.76 9.24
N GLY A 56 -5.83 5.37 8.33
CA GLY A 56 -6.02 5.49 6.88
C GLY A 56 -7.28 4.74 6.40
N LYS A 57 -7.45 3.48 6.81
CA LYS A 57 -8.65 2.69 6.47
C LYS A 57 -9.94 3.31 7.03
N GLN A 58 -9.90 3.86 8.24
CA GLN A 58 -11.05 4.57 8.82
C GLN A 58 -11.41 5.83 8.02
N GLN A 59 -10.41 6.58 7.52
CA GLN A 59 -10.68 7.70 6.60
C GLN A 59 -11.30 7.23 5.29
N MET A 60 -10.80 6.14 4.71
CA MET A 60 -11.35 5.60 3.46
C MET A 60 -12.82 5.17 3.63
N LEU A 61 -13.16 4.48 4.71
CA LEU A 61 -14.55 4.13 5.04
C LEU A 61 -15.46 5.36 5.15
N ARG A 62 -14.98 6.45 5.78
CA ARG A 62 -15.73 7.72 5.87
C ARG A 62 -16.03 8.34 4.50
N THR A 63 -15.19 8.09 3.50
CA THR A 63 -15.40 8.57 2.13
C THR A 63 -16.27 7.63 1.27
N GLY A 64 -16.78 6.53 1.85
CA GLY A 64 -17.58 5.53 1.14
C GLY A 64 -16.75 4.50 0.37
N MET A 65 -15.42 4.52 0.49
CA MET A 65 -14.56 3.47 -0.06
C MET A 65 -14.63 2.22 0.83
N SER A 66 -14.71 1.06 0.21
CA SER A 66 -14.60 -0.21 0.94
C SER A 66 -13.13 -0.51 1.29
N VAL A 67 -12.91 -1.12 2.44
CA VAL A 67 -11.60 -1.61 2.89
C VAL A 67 -11.76 -3.02 3.44
N VAL A 68 -10.68 -3.79 3.45
CA VAL A 68 -10.65 -5.10 4.09
C VAL A 68 -10.89 -4.94 5.59
N ALA A 69 -11.79 -5.74 6.16
CA ALA A 69 -12.08 -5.75 7.58
C ALA A 69 -10.81 -6.08 8.39
N GLY A 70 -10.62 -5.36 9.50
CA GLY A 70 -9.47 -5.55 10.38
C GLY A 70 -9.65 -4.77 11.67
N GLU A 71 -8.95 -5.23 12.71
CA GLU A 71 -9.04 -4.68 14.06
C GLU A 71 -7.65 -4.28 14.56
N LEU A 72 -7.56 -3.18 15.31
CA LEU A 72 -6.34 -2.79 16.03
C LEU A 72 -6.40 -3.38 17.44
N VAL A 73 -5.35 -4.12 17.81
CA VAL A 73 -5.28 -4.87 19.07
C VAL A 73 -3.96 -4.57 19.79
N ASN A 74 -3.96 -4.65 21.12
CA ASN A 74 -2.80 -4.30 21.95
C ASN A 74 -2.26 -5.49 22.75
N SER A 75 -2.83 -6.69 22.60
CA SER A 75 -2.38 -7.92 23.24
C SER A 75 -2.53 -9.13 22.31
N VAL A 76 -1.84 -10.21 22.67
CA VAL A 76 -1.90 -11.48 21.91
C VAL A 76 -3.29 -12.09 22.02
N GLU A 77 -3.90 -12.02 23.20
CA GLU A 77 -5.24 -12.53 23.48
C GLU A 77 -6.28 -11.80 22.61
N GLU A 78 -6.22 -10.47 22.54
CA GLU A 78 -7.07 -9.68 21.65
C GLU A 78 -6.88 -10.02 20.18
N ALA A 79 -5.64 -10.28 19.76
CA ALA A 79 -5.33 -10.66 18.39
C ALA A 79 -5.97 -12.01 17.99
N VAL A 80 -5.91 -12.99 18.89
CA VAL A 80 -6.53 -14.32 18.68
C VAL A 80 -8.06 -14.21 18.64
N ASP A 81 -8.65 -13.42 19.53
CA ASP A 81 -10.09 -13.19 19.56
C ASP A 81 -10.56 -12.43 18.30
N ALA A 82 -9.81 -11.42 17.87
CA ALA A 82 -10.08 -10.68 16.63
C ALA A 82 -9.99 -11.59 15.40
N ALA A 83 -8.94 -12.42 15.31
CA ALA A 83 -8.79 -13.39 14.23
C ALA A 83 -9.98 -14.37 14.17
N SER A 84 -10.46 -14.82 15.32
CA SER A 84 -11.61 -15.71 15.42
C SER A 84 -12.92 -15.05 14.97
N ARG A 85 -13.10 -13.74 15.26
CA ARG A 85 -14.25 -12.97 14.77
C ARG A 85 -14.18 -12.68 13.27
N LEU A 86 -13.01 -12.33 12.76
CA LEU A 86 -12.79 -11.99 11.35
C LEU A 86 -12.85 -13.23 10.45
N GLY A 87 -12.48 -14.39 10.98
CA GLY A 87 -12.40 -15.65 10.25
C GLY A 87 -11.06 -15.81 9.52
N TYR A 88 -10.60 -17.06 9.40
CA TYR A 88 -9.32 -17.39 8.78
C TYR A 88 -9.45 -17.54 7.25
N PRO A 89 -8.38 -17.21 6.48
CA PRO A 89 -7.07 -16.75 6.93
C PRO A 89 -7.05 -15.25 7.30
N VAL A 90 -6.21 -14.89 8.26
CA VAL A 90 -5.94 -13.50 8.66
C VAL A 90 -4.47 -13.17 8.48
N VAL A 91 -4.16 -11.87 8.39
CA VAL A 91 -2.80 -11.33 8.37
C VAL A 91 -2.64 -10.42 9.58
N ALA A 92 -1.59 -10.64 10.38
CA ALA A 92 -1.23 -9.75 11.48
C ALA A 92 -0.19 -8.74 11.00
N LYS A 93 -0.45 -7.45 11.24
CA LYS A 93 0.47 -6.35 10.89
C LYS A 93 0.76 -5.51 12.11
N MET A 94 2.04 -5.29 12.38
CA MET A 94 2.47 -4.38 13.44
C MET A 94 2.00 -2.96 13.11
N SER A 95 1.29 -2.31 14.03
CA SER A 95 0.90 -0.91 13.90
C SER A 95 1.74 -0.05 14.84
N SER A 96 2.60 0.80 14.27
CA SER A 96 3.42 1.75 15.04
C SER A 96 3.71 2.98 14.18
N ARG A 97 3.53 4.17 14.76
CA ARG A 97 3.80 5.47 14.09
C ARG A 97 5.28 5.65 13.71
N GLY A 98 6.19 4.93 14.36
CA GLY A 98 7.64 5.01 14.11
C GLY A 98 8.17 4.02 13.05
N THR A 99 7.34 3.10 12.56
CA THR A 99 7.77 2.06 11.62
C THR A 99 6.95 2.15 10.33
N ILE A 100 7.45 2.97 9.41
CA ILE A 100 6.78 3.21 8.11
C ILE A 100 6.82 1.96 7.23
N HIS A 101 7.92 1.20 7.26
CA HIS A 101 8.07 -0.06 6.52
C HIS A 101 8.00 -1.27 7.46
N LYS A 102 6.79 -1.82 7.63
CA LYS A 102 6.53 -2.97 8.53
C LYS A 102 7.29 -4.23 8.12
N SER A 103 7.48 -4.45 6.81
CA SER A 103 8.20 -5.61 6.29
C SER A 103 9.70 -5.58 6.61
N ASP A 104 10.28 -4.40 6.87
CA ASP A 104 11.71 -4.27 7.21
C ASP A 104 12.01 -4.77 8.64
N VAL A 105 10.96 -5.05 9.43
CA VAL A 105 11.06 -5.52 10.82
C VAL A 105 10.29 -6.82 11.06
N ASP A 106 10.00 -7.60 10.01
CA ASP A 106 9.14 -8.79 10.07
C ASP A 106 7.74 -8.52 10.68
N GLY A 107 7.26 -7.27 10.55
CA GLY A 107 6.01 -6.80 11.14
C GLY A 107 4.76 -7.15 10.33
N VAL A 108 4.84 -8.14 9.43
CA VAL A 108 3.72 -8.67 8.64
C VAL A 108 3.83 -10.19 8.61
N ILE A 109 2.83 -10.90 9.14
CA ILE A 109 2.75 -12.37 9.18
C ILE A 109 1.35 -12.88 8.82
#